data_AF-A0A1G6A2G8-F1
#
_entry.id   AF-A0A1G6A2G8-F1
#
_cell.length_a   1.000
_cell.length_b   1.000
_cell.length_c   1.000
_cell.angle_alpha   90.00
_cell.angle_beta   90.00
_cell.angle_gamma   90.00
#
_symmetry.space_group_name_H-M   'P 1'
#
loop_
_entity.id
_entity.type
_entity.pdbx_description
1 polymer ?
#
loop_
_entity_poly.entity_id
_entity_poly.type
_entity_poly.pdbx_seq_one_letter_code
_entity_poly.pdbx_strand_id
1 'polypeptide(L)'
;MKKIRKVITTILAALTLVFAGLPVSAETVHTGAGGDGTITISNATQGKQYSIYKLFDATTDGADGFAYLVPSGKTLEASNAWFEKDNAGNVSAKPTADFSDSAFVAWAESFGTQVGSTVTASDDTLTFDQLTYGYYFVKSSLGAVVTLNTAAKDVSVIDKNDVGPDITVDGGKNLIVNNQKVKTTTAKIGDTINFEITFNATNFVTSGGVTERITKYTIVDTPSDLAINQSSVKVFVGSTELAETARTITFNATGQMTIVIPWVTGTGASATSI
;
A
#
# COMPACT_ATOMS: atom_id res chain seq x y z
N MET A 1 -3.81 41.88 -17.02
CA MET A 1 -3.51 40.50 -16.57
C MET A 1 -3.47 40.52 -15.04
N LYS A 2 -4.40 39.84 -14.36
CA LYS A 2 -4.32 39.70 -12.90
C LYS A 2 -3.06 38.88 -12.59
N LYS A 3 -2.09 39.46 -11.89
CA LYS A 3 -0.85 38.76 -11.54
C LYS A 3 -1.21 37.61 -10.61
N ILE A 4 -0.89 36.38 -11.00
CA ILE A 4 -0.96 35.20 -10.14
C ILE A 4 -0.17 35.53 -8.86
N ARG A 5 -0.84 35.48 -7.70
CA ARG A 5 -0.16 35.69 -6.42
C ARG A 5 0.42 34.37 -5.98
N LYS A 6 1.72 34.37 -5.67
CA LYS A 6 2.48 33.21 -5.20
C LYS A 6 1.97 32.82 -3.81
N VAL A 7 1.42 31.62 -3.67
CA VAL A 7 0.99 31.08 -2.39
C VAL A 7 1.76 29.79 -2.14
N ILE A 8 2.53 29.74 -1.06
CA ILE A 8 2.97 28.46 -0.49
C ILE A 8 1.68 27.86 0.09
N THR A 9 0.94 27.16 -0.76
CA THR A 9 -0.32 26.54 -0.32
C THR A 9 0.10 25.36 0.54
N THR A 10 -0.07 25.48 1.85
CA THR A 10 0.10 24.39 2.80
C THR A 10 -0.96 23.35 2.49
N ILE A 11 -0.64 22.41 1.60
CA ILE A 11 -1.50 21.29 1.29
C ILE A 11 -1.27 20.28 2.41
N LEU A 12 -2.32 20.08 3.20
CA LEU A 12 -2.42 18.93 4.07
C LEU A 12 -2.51 17.70 3.16
N ALA A 13 -1.36 17.12 2.83
CA ALA A 13 -1.34 15.77 2.30
C ALA A 13 -2.03 14.91 3.35
N ALA A 14 -3.14 14.26 2.99
CA ALA A 14 -3.90 13.43 3.92
C ALA A 14 -3.04 12.21 4.28
N LEU A 15 -2.23 12.41 5.33
CA LEU A 15 -1.36 11.46 6.03
C LEU A 15 -0.20 10.89 5.21
N THR A 16 0.74 11.77 4.87
CA THR A 16 2.08 11.37 4.43
C THR A 16 2.93 10.89 5.59
N LEU A 17 3.19 9.59 5.66
CA LEU A 17 4.56 9.16 5.92
C LEU A 17 5.32 9.36 4.59
N VAL A 18 5.80 10.59 4.32
CA VAL A 18 6.76 10.82 3.24
C VAL A 18 8.05 10.13 3.69
N PHE A 19 8.32 8.93 3.19
CA PHE A 19 9.65 8.36 3.27
C PHE A 19 10.45 8.91 2.09
N ALA A 20 11.59 9.55 2.35
CA ALA A 20 12.59 9.76 1.31
C ALA A 20 13.03 8.36 0.84
N GLY A 21 12.58 7.97 -0.35
CA GLY A 21 12.65 6.59 -0.83
C GLY A 21 14.08 6.08 -0.96
N LEU A 22 14.33 4.88 -0.44
CA LEU A 22 15.36 3.99 -0.98
C LEU A 22 14.76 3.27 -2.19
N PRO A 23 15.56 2.85 -3.19
CA PRO A 23 15.06 2.09 -4.33
C PRO A 23 14.55 0.73 -3.83
N VAL A 24 13.22 0.58 -3.79
CA VAL A 24 12.54 -0.71 -3.69
C VAL A 24 12.28 -1.17 -5.12
N SER A 25 12.48 -2.45 -5.42
CA SER A 25 12.02 -3.03 -6.68
C SER A 25 10.51 -2.78 -6.80
N ALA A 26 10.10 -1.88 -7.68
CA ALA A 26 8.70 -1.51 -7.85
C ALA A 26 8.24 -1.90 -9.25
N GLU A 27 6.98 -2.33 -9.36
CA GLU A 27 6.31 -2.40 -10.65
C GLU A 27 6.15 -0.98 -11.19
N THR A 28 6.77 -0.68 -12.34
CA THR A 28 6.72 0.66 -12.94
C THR A 28 5.76 0.70 -14.12
N VAL A 29 4.84 1.65 -14.08
CA VAL A 29 3.87 1.94 -15.11
C VAL A 29 4.18 3.27 -15.76
N HIS A 30 4.48 3.21 -17.06
CA HIS A 30 4.67 4.40 -17.88
C HIS A 30 3.33 5.01 -18.27
N THR A 31 3.01 6.18 -17.73
CA THR A 31 1.71 6.83 -18.00
C THR A 31 1.61 7.46 -19.39
N GLY A 32 2.75 7.73 -20.03
CA GLY A 32 2.81 8.41 -21.33
C GLY A 32 2.40 9.89 -21.30
N ALA A 33 2.28 10.49 -20.11
CA ALA A 33 1.92 11.90 -19.97
C ALA A 33 3.08 12.87 -20.26
N GLY A 34 4.30 12.35 -20.47
CA GLY A 34 5.46 13.10 -20.94
C GLY A 34 6.10 14.05 -19.92
N GLY A 35 5.78 13.90 -18.64
CA GLY A 35 6.47 14.61 -17.56
C GLY A 35 7.65 13.82 -16.98
N ASP A 36 8.27 14.34 -15.94
CA ASP A 36 9.40 13.75 -15.23
C ASP A 36 9.05 13.36 -13.78
N GLY A 37 7.80 13.54 -13.39
CA GLY A 37 7.35 13.24 -12.03
C GLY A 37 6.93 11.79 -11.84
N THR A 38 7.02 11.33 -10.58
CA THR A 38 6.69 9.97 -10.17
C THR A 38 5.77 9.96 -8.94
N ILE A 39 4.80 9.03 -8.94
CA ILE A 39 3.99 8.69 -7.76
C ILE A 39 4.18 7.21 -7.47
N THR A 40 4.75 6.90 -6.32
CA THR A 40 4.91 5.54 -5.81
C THR A 40 3.86 5.23 -4.75
N ILE A 41 3.09 4.18 -4.97
CA ILE A 41 2.12 3.64 -4.03
C ILE A 41 2.78 2.47 -3.33
N SER A 42 3.06 2.62 -2.03
CA SER A 42 3.47 1.54 -1.14
C SER A 42 2.25 0.90 -0.49
N ASN A 43 2.38 -0.35 -0.04
CA ASN A 43 1.26 -1.15 0.47
C ASN A 43 0.15 -1.37 -0.57
N ALA A 44 0.50 -1.38 -1.86
CA ALA A 44 -0.44 -1.81 -2.89
C ALA A 44 -0.88 -3.25 -2.59
N THR A 45 -2.18 -3.53 -2.73
CA THR A 45 -2.69 -4.89 -2.57
C THR A 45 -2.60 -5.60 -3.91
N GLN A 46 -1.81 -6.67 -3.97
CA GLN A 46 -1.72 -7.52 -5.15
C GLN A 46 -3.11 -7.95 -5.63
N GLY A 47 -3.35 -7.89 -6.94
CA GLY A 47 -4.64 -8.19 -7.55
C GLY A 47 -5.70 -7.08 -7.43
N LYS A 48 -5.40 -5.93 -6.82
CA LYS A 48 -6.28 -4.76 -6.79
C LYS A 48 -5.91 -3.74 -7.86
N GLN A 49 -6.93 -3.02 -8.31
CA GLN A 49 -6.80 -2.02 -9.37
C GLN A 49 -6.51 -0.63 -8.80
N TYR A 50 -5.58 0.07 -9.44
CA TYR A 50 -5.16 1.42 -9.13
C TYR A 50 -5.35 2.34 -10.33
N SER A 51 -5.70 3.59 -10.10
CA SER A 51 -5.82 4.61 -11.16
C SER A 51 -5.42 5.97 -10.63
N ILE A 52 -4.81 6.79 -11.48
CA ILE A 52 -4.38 8.13 -11.12
C ILE A 52 -5.19 9.14 -11.92
N TYR A 53 -5.71 10.16 -11.23
CA TYR A 53 -6.49 11.25 -11.81
C TYR A 53 -5.80 12.57 -11.52
N LYS A 54 -5.45 13.31 -12.58
CA LYS A 54 -4.96 14.69 -12.44
C LYS A 54 -6.15 15.62 -12.21
N LEU A 55 -6.19 16.25 -11.04
CA LEU A 55 -7.23 17.21 -10.66
C LEU A 55 -6.87 18.62 -11.13
N PHE A 56 -5.64 19.06 -10.86
CA PHE A 56 -5.19 20.42 -11.16
C PHE A 56 -3.80 20.45 -11.79
N ASP A 57 -3.56 21.41 -12.68
CA ASP A 57 -2.25 21.64 -13.28
C ASP A 57 -1.37 22.43 -12.32
N ALA A 58 -0.12 22.01 -12.12
CA ALA A 58 0.86 22.81 -11.41
C ALA A 58 1.48 23.83 -12.37
N THR A 59 1.66 25.06 -11.92
CA THR A 59 2.42 26.10 -12.62
C THR A 59 3.57 26.58 -11.76
N THR A 60 4.73 26.80 -12.40
CA THR A 60 5.91 27.38 -11.77
C THR A 60 6.19 28.72 -12.44
N ASP A 61 5.92 29.84 -11.76
CA ASP A 61 6.25 31.17 -12.28
C ASP A 61 7.70 31.61 -11.96
N GLY A 62 8.54 30.68 -11.51
CA GLY A 62 9.96 30.87 -11.26
C GLY A 62 10.33 31.20 -9.81
N ALA A 63 11.51 30.67 -9.46
CA ALA A 63 12.31 30.78 -8.24
C ALA A 63 11.79 30.13 -6.94
N ASP A 64 10.58 30.35 -6.42
CA ASP A 64 10.25 29.84 -5.05
C ASP A 64 8.77 29.56 -4.76
N GLY A 65 8.00 29.06 -5.74
CA GLY A 65 6.63 28.63 -5.47
C GLY A 65 5.93 27.93 -6.63
N PHE A 66 5.01 27.03 -6.28
CA PHE A 66 4.07 26.40 -7.22
C PHE A 66 2.65 26.83 -6.89
N ALA A 67 1.81 26.94 -7.91
CA ALA A 67 0.36 27.14 -7.75
C ALA A 67 -0.39 26.08 -8.54
N TYR A 68 -1.63 25.79 -8.13
CA TYR A 68 -2.52 24.88 -8.84
C TYR A 68 -3.56 25.67 -9.60
N LEU A 69 -3.81 25.28 -10.85
CA LEU A 69 -4.82 25.87 -11.71
C LEU A 69 -5.83 24.81 -12.15
N VAL A 70 -7.06 25.26 -12.33
CA VAL A 70 -8.11 24.43 -12.96
C VAL A 70 -7.67 24.10 -14.39
N PRO A 71 -7.68 22.82 -14.80
CA PRO A 71 -7.29 22.44 -16.16
C PRO A 71 -8.15 23.13 -17.22
N SER A 72 -7.56 23.36 -18.39
CA SER A 72 -8.29 23.97 -19.51
C SER A 72 -9.56 23.19 -19.85
N GLY A 73 -10.67 23.90 -20.08
CA GLY A 73 -11.96 23.29 -20.37
C GLY A 73 -12.73 22.77 -19.15
N LYS A 74 -12.17 22.86 -17.93
CA LYS A 74 -12.87 22.51 -16.68
C LYS A 74 -13.24 23.76 -15.89
N THR A 75 -14.26 23.62 -15.04
CA THR A 75 -14.70 24.66 -14.11
C THR A 75 -14.72 24.08 -12.69
N LEU A 76 -14.06 24.76 -11.76
CA LEU A 76 -14.22 24.50 -10.33
C LEU A 76 -15.34 25.39 -9.80
N GLU A 77 -16.45 24.76 -9.42
CA GLU A 77 -17.61 25.46 -8.85
C GLU A 77 -17.27 26.15 -7.53
N ALA A 78 -17.80 27.34 -7.30
CA ALA A 78 -17.59 28.08 -6.05
C ALA A 78 -18.13 27.33 -4.82
N SER A 79 -19.14 26.48 -5.03
CA SER A 79 -19.74 25.62 -4.01
C SER A 79 -18.96 24.33 -3.73
N ASN A 80 -17.82 24.09 -4.38
CA ASN A 80 -17.03 22.88 -4.17
C ASN A 80 -16.67 22.70 -2.68
N ALA A 81 -16.87 21.51 -2.13
CA ALA A 81 -16.69 21.26 -0.69
C ALA A 81 -15.22 21.19 -0.26
N TRP A 82 -14.29 20.89 -1.18
CA TRP A 82 -12.91 20.52 -0.87
C TRP A 82 -11.87 21.53 -1.31
N PHE A 83 -12.15 22.24 -2.40
CA PHE A 83 -11.24 23.21 -2.99
C PHE A 83 -11.93 24.56 -3.18
N GLU A 84 -11.12 25.59 -3.13
CA GLU A 84 -11.51 26.95 -3.46
C GLU A 84 -10.54 27.56 -4.46
N LYS A 85 -11.03 28.57 -5.18
CA LYS A 85 -10.25 29.32 -6.15
C LYS A 85 -10.16 30.77 -5.71
N ASP A 86 -8.95 31.30 -5.61
CA ASP A 86 -8.73 32.69 -5.25
C ASP A 86 -9.00 33.65 -6.43
N ASN A 87 -8.90 34.96 -6.16
CA ASN A 87 -9.10 36.01 -7.17
C ASN A 87 -8.05 36.00 -8.29
N ALA A 88 -6.92 35.32 -8.08
CA ALA A 88 -5.83 35.16 -9.02
C ALA A 88 -5.96 33.86 -9.85
N GLY A 89 -6.94 33.01 -9.52
CA GLY A 89 -7.20 31.74 -10.20
C GLY A 89 -6.51 30.54 -9.57
N ASN A 90 -5.78 30.72 -8.47
CA ASN A 90 -5.10 29.64 -7.77
C ASN A 90 -6.09 28.77 -7.01
N VAL A 91 -5.87 27.47 -7.06
CA VAL A 91 -6.66 26.48 -6.34
C VAL A 91 -5.94 26.09 -5.04
N SER A 92 -6.68 26.06 -3.94
CA SER A 92 -6.22 25.58 -2.64
C SER A 92 -7.25 24.63 -2.02
N ALA A 93 -6.76 23.66 -1.23
CA ALA A 93 -7.61 22.85 -0.38
C ALA A 93 -8.25 23.72 0.71
N LYS A 94 -9.53 23.51 0.99
CA LYS A 94 -10.22 24.14 2.12
C LYS A 94 -9.69 23.54 3.43
N PRO A 95 -9.55 24.34 4.51
CA PRO A 95 -9.04 23.84 5.79
C PRO A 95 -9.86 22.68 6.39
N THR A 96 -11.16 22.62 6.07
CA THR A 96 -12.09 21.58 6.57
C THR A 96 -12.34 20.47 5.54
N ALA A 97 -11.55 20.41 4.46
CA ALA A 97 -11.73 19.41 3.43
C ALA A 97 -11.39 18.02 3.98
N ASP A 98 -12.36 17.11 3.92
CA ASP A 98 -12.13 15.69 4.15
C ASP A 98 -11.98 15.00 2.79
N PHE A 99 -10.76 14.55 2.52
CA PHE A 99 -10.39 13.85 1.29
C PHE A 99 -10.57 12.33 1.38
N SER A 100 -11.06 11.83 2.53
CA SER A 100 -11.31 10.40 2.75
C SER A 100 -12.78 10.00 2.53
N ASP A 101 -13.69 10.96 2.42
CA ASP A 101 -15.10 10.67 2.16
C ASP A 101 -15.34 10.20 0.72
N SER A 102 -16.20 9.19 0.56
CA SER A 102 -16.78 8.70 -0.68
C SER A 102 -17.27 9.81 -1.64
N ALA A 103 -17.84 10.90 -1.12
CA ALA A 103 -18.27 12.03 -1.94
C ALA A 103 -17.11 12.73 -2.64
N PHE A 104 -15.96 12.84 -1.95
CA PHE A 104 -14.73 13.37 -2.55
C PHE A 104 -14.23 12.45 -3.66
N VAL A 105 -14.18 11.14 -3.39
CA VAL A 105 -13.72 10.14 -4.36
C VAL A 105 -14.53 10.22 -5.65
N ALA A 106 -15.86 10.23 -5.56
CA ALA A 106 -16.75 10.35 -6.71
C ALA A 106 -16.53 11.66 -7.48
N TRP A 107 -16.37 12.78 -6.77
CA TRP A 107 -16.07 14.06 -7.40
C TRP A 107 -14.69 14.05 -8.08
N ALA A 108 -13.66 13.52 -7.44
CA ALA A 108 -12.29 13.50 -7.96
C ALA A 108 -12.18 12.65 -9.23
N GLU A 109 -12.89 11.53 -9.31
CA GLU A 109 -12.97 10.71 -10.52
C GLU A 109 -13.70 11.42 -11.66
N SER A 110 -14.83 12.06 -11.37
CA SER A 110 -15.61 12.78 -12.38
C SER A 110 -14.95 14.07 -12.85
N PHE A 111 -14.28 14.78 -11.93
CA PHE A 111 -13.63 16.05 -12.20
C PHE A 111 -12.23 15.87 -12.77
N GLY A 112 -11.49 14.85 -12.32
CA GLY A 112 -10.12 14.58 -12.73
C GLY A 112 -10.01 14.09 -14.16
N THR A 113 -8.80 14.13 -14.72
CA THR A 113 -8.48 13.41 -15.96
C THR A 113 -7.64 12.20 -15.58
N GLN A 114 -8.10 11.00 -15.92
CA GLN A 114 -7.30 9.80 -15.70
C GLN A 114 -6.00 9.90 -16.52
N VAL A 115 -4.87 9.61 -15.87
CA VAL A 115 -3.54 9.63 -16.48
C VAL A 115 -3.02 8.19 -16.55
N GLY A 116 -2.66 7.74 -17.75
CA GLY A 116 -2.38 6.34 -18.02
C GLY A 116 -3.64 5.45 -17.93
N SER A 117 -3.44 4.14 -17.97
CA SER A 117 -4.50 3.14 -17.78
C SER A 117 -4.67 2.76 -16.32
N THR A 118 -5.81 2.15 -16.00
CA THR A 118 -5.97 1.40 -14.74
C THR A 118 -5.02 0.20 -14.74
N VAL A 119 -4.40 -0.07 -13.60
CA VAL A 119 -3.39 -1.14 -13.45
C VAL A 119 -3.78 -2.03 -12.29
N THR A 120 -3.65 -3.34 -12.47
CA THR A 120 -3.76 -4.31 -11.39
C THR A 120 -2.39 -4.52 -10.78
N ALA A 121 -2.20 -4.18 -9.51
CA ALA A 121 -0.91 -4.34 -8.84
C ALA A 121 -0.50 -5.82 -8.82
N SER A 122 0.72 -6.10 -9.26
CA SER A 122 1.35 -7.42 -9.13
C SER A 122 2.26 -7.52 -7.90
N ASP A 123 2.63 -6.37 -7.32
CA ASP A 123 3.51 -6.27 -6.15
C ASP A 123 2.92 -5.32 -5.08
N ASP A 124 3.59 -5.25 -3.93
CA ASP A 124 3.26 -4.37 -2.81
C ASP A 124 3.62 -2.90 -3.03
N THR A 125 4.35 -2.63 -4.11
CA THR A 125 4.84 -1.32 -4.50
C THR A 125 4.55 -1.10 -5.98
N LEU A 126 3.76 -0.08 -6.28
CA LEU A 126 3.35 0.29 -7.64
C LEU A 126 3.77 1.73 -7.93
N THR A 127 4.57 1.95 -8.96
CA THR A 127 5.02 3.29 -9.36
C THR A 127 4.41 3.70 -10.68
N PHE A 128 3.80 4.88 -10.71
CA PHE A 128 3.40 5.56 -11.94
C PHE A 128 4.42 6.65 -12.25
N ASP A 129 5.03 6.60 -13.44
CA ASP A 129 6.02 7.58 -13.87
C ASP A 129 5.56 8.37 -15.11
N GLN A 130 6.42 9.26 -15.57
CA GLN A 130 6.18 10.18 -16.68
C GLN A 130 5.00 11.13 -16.44
N LEU A 131 4.72 11.44 -15.18
CA LEU A 131 3.63 12.33 -14.79
C LEU A 131 4.04 13.79 -14.95
N THR A 132 3.16 14.60 -15.52
CA THR A 132 3.33 16.07 -15.50
C THR A 132 3.08 16.60 -14.09
N TYR A 133 3.67 17.73 -13.71
CA TYR A 133 3.40 18.32 -12.39
C TYR A 133 1.92 18.72 -12.22
N GLY A 134 1.37 18.49 -11.03
CA GLY A 134 -0.03 18.71 -10.74
C GLY A 134 -0.48 18.18 -9.39
N TYR A 135 -1.77 18.35 -9.13
CA TYR A 135 -2.46 17.81 -7.97
C TYR A 135 -3.22 16.56 -8.40
N TYR A 136 -2.95 15.44 -7.75
CA TYR A 136 -3.40 14.12 -8.19
C TYR A 136 -4.25 13.42 -7.12
N PHE A 137 -5.27 12.71 -7.58
CA PHE A 137 -5.98 11.73 -6.80
C PHE A 137 -5.58 10.32 -7.26
N VAL A 138 -5.10 9.52 -6.32
CA VAL A 138 -4.80 8.10 -6.50
C VAL A 138 -6.01 7.32 -6.01
N LYS A 139 -6.72 6.67 -6.94
CA LYS A 139 -7.82 5.78 -6.61
C LYS A 139 -7.27 4.41 -6.21
N SER A 140 -7.46 4.06 -4.94
CA SER A 140 -7.28 2.73 -4.35
C SER A 140 -8.57 2.32 -3.61
N SER A 141 -8.52 1.35 -2.69
CA SER A 141 -9.68 0.95 -1.88
C SER A 141 -10.26 2.12 -1.05
N LEU A 142 -9.39 2.93 -0.43
CA LEU A 142 -9.77 4.13 0.33
C LEU A 142 -9.39 5.45 -0.36
N GLY A 143 -8.61 5.39 -1.43
CA GLY A 143 -8.14 6.57 -2.16
C GLY A 143 -7.09 7.38 -1.38
N ALA A 144 -6.26 8.10 -2.12
CA ALA A 144 -5.27 9.01 -1.56
C ALA A 144 -5.12 10.26 -2.44
N VAL A 145 -4.81 11.40 -1.82
CA VAL A 145 -4.58 12.66 -2.54
C VAL A 145 -3.13 13.06 -2.39
N VAL A 146 -2.50 13.38 -3.52
CA VAL A 146 -1.07 13.67 -3.60
C VAL A 146 -0.78 14.87 -4.47
N THR A 147 0.40 15.43 -4.29
CA THR A 147 0.82 16.65 -4.95
C THR A 147 2.19 16.47 -5.55
N LEU A 148 2.30 16.68 -6.86
CA LEU A 148 3.53 16.53 -7.64
C LEU A 148 3.96 17.90 -8.16
N ASN A 149 5.15 18.36 -7.79
CA ASN A 149 5.65 19.67 -8.22
C ASN A 149 7.18 19.64 -8.35
N THR A 150 7.80 20.73 -8.80
CA THR A 150 9.26 20.79 -8.98
C THR A 150 10.06 20.62 -7.69
N ALA A 151 9.50 20.94 -6.53
CA ALA A 151 10.16 20.74 -5.24
C ALA A 151 10.02 19.29 -4.74
N ALA A 152 8.93 18.61 -5.10
CA ALA A 152 8.65 17.20 -4.80
C ALA A 152 8.18 16.51 -6.09
N LYS A 153 9.15 16.21 -6.96
CA LYS A 153 8.89 15.53 -8.25
C LYS A 153 8.72 14.02 -8.11
N ASP A 154 9.11 13.46 -6.96
CA ASP A 154 8.92 12.06 -6.60
C ASP A 154 8.14 12.00 -5.29
N VAL A 155 6.97 11.39 -5.31
CA VAL A 155 6.04 11.38 -4.17
C VAL A 155 5.66 9.94 -3.86
N SER A 156 5.71 9.58 -2.58
CA SER A 156 5.23 8.29 -2.11
C SER A 156 3.95 8.45 -1.29
N VAL A 157 3.00 7.52 -1.50
CA VAL A 157 1.84 7.32 -0.64
C VAL A 157 1.75 5.89 -0.17
N ILE A 158 1.21 5.73 1.03
CA ILE A 158 0.85 4.42 1.57
C ILE A 158 -0.63 4.22 1.30
N ASP A 159 -0.97 3.15 0.58
CA ASP A 159 -2.35 2.74 0.42
C ASP A 159 -2.91 2.26 1.76
N LYS A 160 -4.03 2.86 2.18
CA LYS A 160 -4.67 2.60 3.48
C LYS A 160 -5.62 1.40 3.40
N ASN A 161 -5.22 0.32 2.74
CA ASN A 161 -6.04 -0.88 2.69
C ASN A 161 -6.43 -1.31 4.12
N ASP A 162 -7.71 -1.60 4.33
CA ASP A 162 -8.29 -2.07 5.58
C ASP A 162 -8.08 -3.57 5.80
N VAL A 163 -7.42 -4.23 4.84
CA VAL A 163 -7.10 -5.65 4.88
C VAL A 163 -5.90 -5.85 5.81
N GLY A 164 -6.15 -6.45 6.97
CA GLY A 164 -5.12 -7.03 7.83
C GLY A 164 -4.76 -8.46 7.41
N PRO A 165 -3.78 -9.08 8.09
CA PRO A 165 -3.52 -10.49 7.90
C PRO A 165 -4.76 -11.31 8.26
N ASP A 166 -5.03 -12.35 7.48
CA ASP A 166 -6.25 -13.14 7.63
C ASP A 166 -5.97 -14.64 7.50
N ILE A 167 -6.77 -15.43 8.23
CA ILE A 167 -6.81 -16.88 8.07
C ILE A 167 -8.06 -17.20 7.27
N THR A 168 -7.86 -17.56 5.99
CA THR A 168 -8.98 -17.96 5.13
C THR A 168 -9.70 -19.19 5.67
N VAL A 169 -10.90 -19.46 5.16
CA VAL A 169 -11.73 -20.62 5.56
C VAL A 169 -10.97 -21.96 5.45
N ASP A 170 -10.15 -22.11 4.40
CA ASP A 170 -9.31 -23.30 4.16
C ASP A 170 -7.86 -23.11 4.65
N GLY A 171 -7.58 -21.97 5.27
CA GLY A 171 -6.33 -21.64 5.90
C GLY A 171 -6.20 -22.22 7.31
N GLY A 172 -5.30 -21.64 8.08
CA GLY A 172 -4.93 -22.05 9.41
C GLY A 172 -4.24 -23.41 9.39
N LYS A 173 -4.24 -24.08 10.55
CA LYS A 173 -3.68 -25.41 10.70
C LYS A 173 -4.61 -26.48 10.11
N ASN A 174 -4.10 -27.27 9.20
CA ASN A 174 -4.78 -28.40 8.55
C ASN A 174 -3.88 -29.63 8.55
N LEU A 175 -4.48 -30.81 8.56
CA LEU A 175 -3.79 -32.06 8.26
C LEU A 175 -3.72 -32.26 6.75
N ILE A 176 -2.64 -32.85 6.26
CA ILE A 176 -2.50 -33.26 4.86
C ILE A 176 -2.58 -34.78 4.76
N VAL A 177 -3.68 -35.28 4.21
CA VAL A 177 -3.95 -36.70 4.00
C VAL A 177 -4.28 -36.91 2.52
N ASN A 178 -3.55 -37.80 1.83
CA ASN A 178 -3.72 -38.04 0.39
C ASN A 178 -3.73 -36.74 -0.45
N ASN A 179 -2.83 -35.81 -0.13
CA ASN A 179 -2.71 -34.49 -0.77
C ASN A 179 -3.97 -33.59 -0.64
N GLN A 180 -4.83 -33.85 0.34
CA GLN A 180 -6.01 -33.03 0.66
C GLN A 180 -5.92 -32.46 2.07
N LYS A 181 -6.43 -31.24 2.25
CA LYS A 181 -6.57 -30.60 3.55
C LYS A 181 -7.77 -31.20 4.29
N VAL A 182 -7.54 -31.70 5.50
CA VAL A 182 -8.59 -32.20 6.39
C VAL A 182 -8.41 -31.65 7.81
N LYS A 183 -9.50 -31.54 8.58
CA LYS A 183 -9.44 -31.06 9.97
C LYS A 183 -9.19 -32.17 10.99
N THR A 184 -9.54 -33.42 10.66
CA THR A 184 -9.40 -34.58 11.54
C THR A 184 -8.94 -35.80 10.75
N THR A 185 -8.13 -36.64 11.39
CA THR A 185 -7.76 -37.96 10.87
C THR A 185 -7.55 -38.92 12.05
N THR A 186 -7.42 -40.21 11.76
CA THR A 186 -7.01 -41.23 12.73
C THR A 186 -5.59 -41.69 12.41
N ALA A 187 -4.77 -41.89 13.45
CA ALA A 187 -3.41 -42.38 13.32
C ALA A 187 -3.11 -43.37 14.45
N LYS A 188 -2.17 -44.28 14.22
CA LYS A 188 -1.62 -45.18 15.23
C LYS A 188 -0.43 -44.53 15.92
N ILE A 189 -0.10 -45.01 17.12
CA ILE A 189 1.13 -44.61 17.81
C ILE A 189 2.32 -44.96 16.92
N GLY A 190 3.20 -43.99 16.68
CA GLY A 190 4.37 -44.12 15.81
C GLY A 190 4.15 -43.64 14.37
N ASP A 191 2.89 -43.40 13.95
CA ASP A 191 2.62 -42.82 12.63
C ASP A 191 3.11 -41.36 12.57
N THR A 192 3.51 -40.95 11.36
CA THR A 192 3.78 -39.54 11.06
C THR A 192 2.54 -38.92 10.40
N ILE A 193 2.11 -37.78 10.94
CA ILE A 193 1.02 -36.97 10.37
C ILE A 193 1.57 -35.63 9.90
N ASN A 194 1.17 -35.22 8.71
CA ASN A 194 1.62 -33.97 8.11
C ASN A 194 0.63 -32.85 8.42
N PHE A 195 1.15 -31.69 8.80
CA PHE A 195 0.37 -30.47 9.00
C PHE A 195 0.82 -29.38 8.05
N GLU A 196 -0.12 -28.53 7.64
CA GLU A 196 0.12 -27.29 6.94
C GLU A 196 -0.56 -26.14 7.69
N ILE A 197 0.15 -25.03 7.87
CA ILE A 197 -0.40 -23.79 8.43
C ILE A 197 -0.35 -22.72 7.34
N THR A 198 -1.51 -22.19 6.94
CA THR A 198 -1.59 -21.15 5.90
C THR A 198 -2.32 -19.91 6.43
N PHE A 199 -1.82 -18.72 6.12
CA PHE A 199 -2.51 -17.46 6.35
C PHE A 199 -2.07 -16.45 5.29
N ASN A 200 -2.88 -15.42 5.08
CA ASN A 200 -2.51 -14.28 4.24
C ASN A 200 -1.77 -13.27 5.12
N ALA A 201 -0.54 -12.94 4.73
CA ALA A 201 0.22 -11.87 5.35
C ALA A 201 -0.04 -10.54 4.63
N THR A 202 -0.02 -9.44 5.39
CA THR A 202 0.01 -8.07 4.86
C THR A 202 1.24 -7.32 5.38
N ASN A 203 1.62 -6.24 4.69
CA ASN A 203 2.74 -5.39 5.09
C ASN A 203 2.36 -4.34 6.14
N PHE A 204 1.09 -3.92 6.09
CA PHE A 204 0.53 -2.92 6.98
C PHE A 204 -0.83 -3.39 7.47
N VAL A 205 -1.27 -2.81 8.57
CA VAL A 205 -2.62 -2.97 9.11
C VAL A 205 -3.21 -1.59 9.33
N THR A 206 -4.44 -1.38 8.85
CA THR A 206 -5.19 -0.16 9.13
C THR A 206 -6.30 -0.48 10.13
N SER A 207 -6.29 0.17 11.28
CA SER A 207 -7.34 0.04 12.29
C SER A 207 -7.68 1.40 12.87
N GLY A 208 -8.96 1.73 12.94
CA GLY A 208 -9.42 3.04 13.43
C GLY A 208 -8.87 4.23 12.64
N GLY A 209 -8.57 4.06 11.34
CA GLY A 209 -8.00 5.10 10.48
C GLY A 209 -6.47 5.31 10.65
N VAL A 210 -5.82 4.51 11.50
CA VAL A 210 -4.37 4.52 11.70
C VAL A 210 -3.77 3.33 10.96
N THR A 211 -2.80 3.59 10.09
CA THR A 211 -2.05 2.57 9.34
C THR A 211 -0.69 2.36 9.97
N GLU A 212 -0.38 1.14 10.38
CA GLU A 212 0.89 0.75 10.99
C GLU A 212 1.57 -0.33 10.16
N ARG A 213 2.91 -0.32 10.15
CA ARG A 213 3.71 -1.35 9.46
C ARG A 213 3.86 -2.59 10.34
N ILE A 214 3.58 -3.76 9.76
CA ILE A 214 3.82 -5.04 10.43
C ILE A 214 5.32 -5.33 10.44
N THR A 215 5.87 -5.62 11.62
CA THR A 215 7.32 -5.84 11.78
C THR A 215 7.72 -7.30 11.80
N LYS A 216 6.80 -8.19 12.17
CA LYS A 216 7.01 -9.64 12.24
C LYS A 216 5.69 -10.38 12.32
N TYR A 217 5.73 -11.65 11.94
CA TYR A 217 4.71 -12.66 12.24
C TYR A 217 5.23 -13.65 13.27
N THR A 218 4.38 -14.02 14.23
CA THR A 218 4.66 -15.06 15.22
C THR A 218 3.61 -16.14 15.13
N ILE A 219 4.04 -17.38 14.87
CA ILE A 219 3.19 -18.57 14.85
C ILE A 219 3.56 -19.43 16.06
N VAL A 220 2.57 -19.79 16.88
CA VAL A 220 2.78 -20.64 18.06
C VAL A 220 1.92 -21.89 17.91
N ASP A 221 2.54 -23.06 18.01
CA ASP A 221 1.86 -24.36 17.95
C ASP A 221 2.18 -25.17 19.20
N THR A 222 1.15 -25.60 19.92
CA THR A 222 1.28 -26.41 21.14
C THR A 222 0.71 -27.79 20.88
N PRO A 223 1.55 -28.83 20.69
CA PRO A 223 1.06 -30.17 20.45
C PRO A 223 0.50 -30.81 21.72
N SER A 224 -0.52 -31.67 21.56
CA SER A 224 -1.03 -32.58 22.59
C SER A 224 -0.92 -34.00 22.05
N ASP A 225 -0.38 -34.94 22.84
CA ASP A 225 -0.20 -36.36 22.48
C ASP A 225 0.63 -36.62 21.22
N LEU A 226 1.31 -35.57 20.73
CA LEU A 226 2.11 -35.56 19.52
C LEU A 226 3.47 -34.93 19.83
N ALA A 227 4.50 -35.42 19.15
CA ALA A 227 5.82 -34.79 19.14
C ALA A 227 6.06 -34.17 17.77
N ILE A 228 6.41 -32.88 17.73
CA ILE A 228 6.78 -32.23 16.47
C ILE A 228 8.16 -32.74 16.04
N ASN A 229 8.25 -33.29 14.83
CA ASN A 229 9.53 -33.58 14.21
C ASN A 229 10.21 -32.24 13.81
N GLN A 230 11.16 -31.78 14.63
CA GLN A 230 11.72 -30.43 14.48
C GLN A 230 12.40 -30.19 13.12
N SER A 231 13.03 -31.23 12.55
CA SER A 231 13.72 -31.12 11.25
C SER A 231 12.78 -31.10 10.05
N SER A 232 11.49 -31.39 10.23
CA SER A 232 10.50 -31.35 9.15
C SER A 232 9.83 -29.99 8.98
N VAL A 233 10.10 -29.01 9.86
CA VAL A 233 9.43 -27.71 9.82
C VAL A 233 10.05 -26.83 8.72
N LYS A 234 9.22 -26.52 7.72
CA LYS A 234 9.57 -25.64 6.61
C LYS A 234 8.61 -24.45 6.57
N VAL A 235 9.11 -23.30 6.11
CA VAL A 235 8.33 -22.06 6.02
C VAL A 235 8.45 -21.53 4.60
N PHE A 236 7.31 -21.24 3.98
CA PHE A 236 7.23 -20.74 2.61
C PHE A 236 6.54 -19.37 2.60
N VAL A 237 7.00 -18.49 1.71
CA VAL A 237 6.27 -17.29 1.28
C VAL A 237 5.96 -17.47 -0.19
N GLY A 238 4.67 -17.56 -0.53
CA GLY A 238 4.24 -18.06 -1.84
C GLY A 238 4.80 -19.47 -2.09
N SER A 239 5.48 -19.67 -3.22
CA SER A 239 6.14 -20.93 -3.58
C SER A 239 7.59 -21.06 -3.10
N THR A 240 8.13 -20.02 -2.43
CA THR A 240 9.56 -19.94 -2.09
C THR A 240 9.78 -20.35 -0.64
N GLU A 241 10.62 -21.36 -0.42
CA GLU A 241 11.07 -21.72 0.93
C GLU A 241 11.96 -20.60 1.48
N LEU A 242 11.63 -20.07 2.65
CA LEU A 242 12.45 -19.03 3.29
C LEU A 242 13.85 -19.58 3.61
N ALA A 243 14.84 -18.70 3.68
CA ALA A 243 16.17 -19.05 4.20
C ALA A 243 16.14 -19.14 5.74
N GLU A 244 17.01 -19.96 6.34
CA GLU A 244 17.09 -20.08 7.80
C GLU A 244 17.41 -18.74 8.48
N THR A 245 18.21 -17.89 7.84
CA THR A 245 18.54 -16.54 8.33
C THR A 245 17.36 -15.57 8.30
N ALA A 246 16.28 -15.89 7.58
CA ALA A 246 15.09 -15.06 7.44
C ALA A 246 13.96 -15.47 8.40
N ARG A 247 14.21 -16.41 9.32
CA ARG A 247 13.23 -16.86 10.30
C ARG A 247 13.89 -17.35 11.58
N THR A 248 13.11 -17.58 12.60
CA THR A 248 13.55 -18.27 13.81
C THR A 248 12.51 -19.33 14.16
N ILE A 249 12.95 -20.56 14.41
CA ILE A 249 12.10 -21.66 14.86
C ILE A 249 12.67 -22.16 16.18
N THR A 250 11.86 -22.10 17.23
CA THR A 250 12.25 -22.58 18.57
C THR A 250 11.24 -23.58 19.10
N PHE A 251 11.72 -24.47 19.96
CA PHE A 251 10.90 -25.44 20.69
C PHE A 251 11.20 -25.30 22.17
N ASN A 252 10.18 -25.16 23.01
CA ASN A 252 10.35 -25.11 24.45
C ASN A 252 10.38 -26.53 25.06
N ALA A 253 10.53 -26.63 26.39
CA ALA A 253 10.57 -27.89 27.11
C ALA A 253 9.27 -28.72 27.04
N THR A 254 8.13 -28.08 26.73
CA THR A 254 6.83 -28.76 26.55
C THR A 254 6.58 -29.16 25.10
N GLY A 255 7.55 -28.97 24.20
CA GLY A 255 7.41 -29.24 22.77
C GLY A 255 6.60 -28.19 22.01
N GLN A 256 6.24 -27.06 22.62
CA GLN A 256 5.61 -25.95 21.92
C GLN A 256 6.60 -25.35 20.92
N MET A 257 6.16 -25.24 19.66
CA MET A 257 6.89 -24.60 18.58
C MET A 257 6.54 -23.11 18.54
N THR A 258 7.54 -22.26 18.38
CA THR A 258 7.37 -20.85 18.00
C THR A 258 8.16 -20.57 16.74
N ILE A 259 7.48 -20.05 15.71
CA ILE A 259 8.08 -19.55 14.49
C ILE A 259 7.97 -18.03 14.51
N VAL A 260 9.09 -17.32 14.35
CA VAL A 260 9.13 -15.87 14.16
C VAL A 260 9.65 -15.60 12.76
N ILE A 261 8.89 -14.83 11.99
CA ILE A 261 9.26 -14.36 10.65
C ILE A 261 9.37 -12.84 10.72
N PRO A 262 10.59 -12.27 10.75
CA PRO A 262 10.78 -10.84 10.58
C PRO A 262 10.22 -10.40 9.24
N TRP A 263 9.36 -9.39 9.25
CA TRP A 263 8.66 -8.94 8.05
C TRP A 263 9.29 -7.69 7.42
N VAL A 264 10.00 -6.91 8.23
CA VAL A 264 10.93 -5.88 7.76
C VAL A 264 12.33 -6.31 8.14
N THR A 265 13.27 -6.18 7.20
CA THR A 265 14.69 -6.18 7.56
C THR A 265 14.99 -4.87 8.31
N GLY A 266 15.94 -4.90 9.26
CA GLY A 266 16.27 -3.76 10.13
C GLY A 266 16.69 -2.46 9.42
N THR A 267 16.78 -2.46 8.09
CA THR A 267 17.02 -1.31 7.21
C THR A 267 15.73 -0.65 6.70
N GLY A 268 14.55 -1.14 7.08
CA GLY A 268 13.27 -0.58 6.64
C GLY A 268 12.79 -1.08 5.27
N ALA A 269 13.53 -2.00 4.63
CA ALA A 269 13.08 -2.72 3.44
C ALA A 269 12.23 -3.93 3.83
N SER A 270 11.10 -4.12 3.13
CA SER A 270 10.30 -5.35 3.16
C SER A 270 11.24 -6.55 3.05
N ALA A 271 11.11 -7.53 3.94
CA ALA A 271 11.97 -8.70 3.94
C ALA A 271 11.76 -9.62 2.72
N THR A 272 10.74 -9.34 1.92
CA THR A 272 10.36 -10.14 0.75
C THR A 272 9.79 -9.24 -0.34
N SER A 273 10.66 -8.53 -1.05
CA SER A 273 10.46 -8.34 -2.49
C SER A 273 10.97 -9.60 -3.18
N ILE A 274 10.09 -10.59 -3.37
CA ILE A 274 10.29 -11.72 -4.28
C ILE A 274 9.01 -11.88 -5.09
#